data_AF-A0A1I6UGB0-F1
#
_entry.id   AF-A0A1I6UGB0-F1
#
_cell.length_a   1.000
_cell.length_b   1.000
_cell.length_c   1.000
_cell.angle_alpha   90.00
_cell.angle_beta   90.00
_cell.angle_gamma   90.00
#
_symmetry.space_group_name_H-M   'P 1'
#
loop_
_entity.id
_entity.type
_entity.pdbx_description
1 polymer ?
#
loop_
_entity_poly.entity_id
_entity_poly.type
_entity_poly.pdbx_seq_one_letter_code
_entity_poly.pdbx_strand_id
1 'polypeptide(L)'
;MYDYFLPQPIRNFIDSIFSPPLEFLNMAYRYLNEVSLVAGQGINLNKYFVFFGYLPSSMQAVINSLLAALILLSVLQLVKVIMRMYYAVKDGSKWW
;
A
#
# COMPACT_ATOMS: atom_id res chain seq x y z
N MET A 1 -26.59 1.71 25.41
CA MET A 1 -26.75 2.85 26.35
C MET A 1 -26.30 4.17 25.71
N TYR A 2 -26.60 4.38 24.41
CA TYR A 2 -26.40 5.66 23.71
C TYR A 2 -27.57 5.99 22.75
N ASP A 3 -28.71 5.29 22.88
CA ASP A 3 -29.84 5.40 21.95
C ASP A 3 -30.73 6.64 22.19
N TYR A 4 -30.34 7.53 23.11
CA TYR A 4 -31.18 8.65 23.56
C TYR A 4 -30.70 10.04 23.12
N PHE A 5 -29.60 10.15 22.37
CA PHE A 5 -29.00 11.46 22.08
C PHE A 5 -29.46 12.08 20.74
N LEU A 6 -29.94 11.29 19.78
CA LEU A 6 -30.33 11.79 18.46
C LEU A 6 -31.68 11.20 18.02
N PRO A 7 -32.65 12.04 17.59
CA PRO A 7 -33.86 11.59 16.91
C PRO A 7 -33.51 10.65 15.75
N GLN A 8 -34.23 9.55 15.59
CA GLN A 8 -33.97 8.57 14.53
C GLN A 8 -33.85 9.15 13.11
N PRO A 9 -34.62 10.18 12.71
CA PRO A 9 -34.46 10.81 11.41
C PRO A 9 -33.07 11.45 11.22
N ILE A 10 -32.51 12.03 12.28
CA ILE A 10 -31.19 12.68 12.26
C ILE A 10 -30.09 11.63 12.18
N ARG A 11 -30.25 10.50 12.87
CA ARG A 11 -29.33 9.37 12.75
C ARG A 11 -29.31 8.80 11.33
N ASN A 12 -30.47 8.56 10.73
CA ASN A 12 -30.58 8.06 9.36
C ASN A 12 -29.99 9.05 8.34
N PHE A 13 -30.11 10.36 8.60
CA PHE A 13 -29.50 11.40 7.77
C PHE A 13 -27.97 11.41 7.89
N ILE A 14 -27.44 11.31 9.11
CA ILE A 14 -25.99 11.18 9.35
C ILE A 14 -25.46 9.91 8.69
N ASP A 15 -26.12 8.76 8.90
CA ASP A 15 -25.73 7.48 8.31
C ASP A 15 -25.81 7.53 6.77
N SER A 16 -26.76 8.27 6.19
CA SER A 16 -26.85 8.48 4.73
C SER A 16 -25.69 9.30 4.15
N ILE A 17 -25.14 10.25 4.90
CA ILE A 17 -24.05 11.11 4.42
C ILE A 17 -22.69 10.43 4.62
N PHE A 18 -22.52 9.72 5.72
CA PHE A 18 -21.24 9.11 6.09
C PHE A 18 -21.07 7.65 5.66
N SER A 19 -22.14 6.96 5.24
CA SER A 19 -22.01 5.58 4.72
C SER A 19 -21.15 5.47 3.47
N PRO A 20 -21.24 6.35 2.44
CA PRO A 20 -20.43 6.17 1.24
C PRO A 20 -18.92 6.36 1.48
N PRO A 21 -18.47 7.37 2.25
CA PRO A 21 -17.06 7.48 2.66
C PRO A 21 -16.55 6.28 3.48
N LEU A 22 -17.38 5.73 4.37
CA LEU A 22 -17.02 4.56 5.18
C LEU A 22 -16.86 3.29 4.33
N GLU A 23 -17.74 3.08 3.36
CA GLU A 23 -17.62 1.96 2.41
C GLU A 23 -16.35 2.08 1.57
N PHE A 24 -16.01 3.29 1.13
CA PHE A 24 -14.78 3.54 0.38
C PHE A 24 -13.52 3.23 1.21
N LEU A 25 -13.48 3.66 2.48
CA LEU A 25 -12.38 3.35 3.41
C LEU A 25 -12.25 1.84 3.66
N ASN A 26 -13.38 1.14 3.83
CA ASN A 26 -13.39 -0.32 3.98
C ASN A 26 -12.90 -1.04 2.72
N MET A 27 -13.24 -0.53 1.54
CA MET A 27 -12.75 -1.06 0.27
C MET A 27 -11.24 -0.88 0.12
N ALA A 28 -10.72 0.31 0.46
CA ALA A 28 -9.28 0.57 0.45
C ALA A 28 -8.52 -0.32 1.44
N TYR A 29 -9.08 -0.52 2.64
CA TYR A 29 -8.52 -1.42 3.64
C TYR A 29 -8.42 -2.87 3.14
N ARG A 30 -9.47 -3.37 2.48
CA ARG A 30 -9.47 -4.72 1.87
C ARG A 30 -8.42 -4.84 0.76
N TYR A 31 -8.35 -3.86 -0.13
CA TYR A 31 -7.36 -3.84 -1.21
C TYR A 31 -5.92 -3.86 -0.67
N LEU A 32 -5.62 -3.07 0.35
CA LEU A 32 -4.30 -3.04 0.98
C LEU A 32 -3.93 -4.37 1.63
N ASN A 33 -4.88 -5.06 2.26
CA ASN A 33 -4.65 -6.40 2.83
C ASN A 33 -4.39 -7.47 1.75
N GLU A 34 -5.10 -7.41 0.62
CA GLU A 34 -4.88 -8.33 -0.50
C GLU A 34 -3.51 -8.10 -1.17
N VAL A 35 -3.13 -6.84 -1.37
CA VAL A 35 -1.79 -6.48 -1.90
C VAL A 35 -0.68 -6.89 -0.93
N SER A 36 -0.91 -6.79 0.39
CA SER A 36 0.02 -7.27 1.42
C SER A 36 0.26 -8.78 1.33
N LEU A 37 -0.73 -9.58 0.96
CA LEU A 37 -0.56 -11.03 0.76
C LEU A 37 0.32 -11.35 -0.46
N VAL A 38 0.21 -10.59 -1.54
CA VAL A 38 1.03 -10.77 -2.75
C VAL A 38 2.46 -10.26 -2.55
N ALA A 39 2.64 -9.16 -1.81
CA ALA A 39 3.97 -8.64 -1.45
C ALA A 39 4.64 -9.47 -0.31
N GLY A 40 3.84 -10.08 0.57
CA GLY A 40 4.27 -10.85 1.73
C GLY A 40 4.54 -12.33 1.47
N GLN A 41 4.03 -12.89 0.37
CA GLN A 41 4.61 -14.10 -0.22
C GLN A 41 5.95 -13.74 -0.86
N GLY A 42 6.95 -13.54 -0.01
CA GLY A 42 8.32 -13.38 -0.45
C GLY A 42 8.63 -14.47 -1.47
N ILE A 43 8.92 -14.08 -2.70
CA ILE A 43 9.39 -14.98 -3.75
C ILE A 43 10.45 -15.85 -3.08
N ASN A 44 10.29 -17.17 -3.09
CA ASN A 44 11.30 -18.05 -2.53
C ASN A 44 12.50 -18.03 -3.48
N LEU A 45 13.33 -17.00 -3.33
CA LEU A 45 14.49 -16.74 -4.16
C LEU A 45 15.46 -17.92 -4.08
N ASN A 46 15.52 -18.63 -2.94
CA ASN A 46 16.38 -19.80 -2.82
C ASN A 46 16.07 -20.89 -3.86
N LYS A 47 14.82 -21.05 -4.30
CA LYS A 47 14.47 -22.07 -5.31
C LYS A 47 14.79 -21.64 -6.75
N TYR A 48 14.78 -20.33 -7.03
CA TYR A 48 15.05 -19.77 -8.36
C TYR A 48 16.52 -19.35 -8.55
N PHE A 49 17.23 -19.07 -7.47
CA PHE A 49 18.59 -18.52 -7.50
C PHE A 49 19.70 -19.56 -7.26
N VAL A 50 19.37 -20.85 -7.10
CA VAL A 50 20.35 -21.94 -6.98
C VAL A 50 21.40 -21.89 -8.11
N PHE A 51 20.96 -21.59 -9.34
CA PHE A 51 21.83 -21.45 -10.50
C PHE A 51 22.88 -20.34 -10.34
N PHE A 52 22.51 -19.21 -9.72
CA PHE A 52 23.43 -18.09 -9.50
C PHE A 52 24.47 -18.39 -8.40
N GLY A 53 24.19 -19.34 -7.50
CA GLY A 53 25.15 -19.82 -6.51
C GLY A 53 26.32 -20.60 -7.12
N TYR A 54 26.17 -21.17 -8.32
CA TYR A 54 27.23 -21.87 -9.03
C TYR A 54 28.15 -20.93 -9.84
N LEU A 55 27.81 -19.64 -9.96
CA LEU A 55 28.62 -18.69 -10.73
C LEU A 55 29.88 -18.28 -9.97
N PRO A 56 30.97 -17.92 -10.67
CA PRO A 56 32.17 -17.34 -10.06
C PRO A 56 31.84 -16.09 -9.22
N SER A 57 32.60 -15.86 -8.14
CA SER A 57 32.35 -14.77 -7.18
C SER A 57 32.26 -13.38 -7.81
N SER A 58 33.00 -13.13 -8.90
CA SER A 58 32.94 -11.89 -9.66
C SER A 58 31.59 -11.67 -10.34
N MET A 59 30.96 -12.71 -10.88
CA MET A 59 29.63 -12.61 -11.50
C MET A 59 28.52 -12.51 -10.47
N GLN A 60 28.67 -13.18 -9.31
CA GLN A 60 27.73 -13.02 -8.19
C GLN A 60 27.69 -11.56 -7.70
N ALA A 61 28.85 -10.89 -7.64
CA ALA A 61 28.93 -9.49 -7.24
C ALA A 61 28.17 -8.55 -8.20
N VAL A 62 28.21 -8.81 -9.51
CA VAL A 62 27.47 -8.03 -10.53
C VAL A 62 25.96 -8.22 -10.38
N ILE A 63 25.51 -9.45 -10.12
CA ILE A 63 24.08 -9.73 -9.94
C ILE A 63 23.57 -9.09 -8.64
N ASN A 64 24.36 -9.16 -7.57
CA ASN A 64 24.02 -8.52 -6.30
C ASN A 64 23.95 -6.99 -6.42
N SER A 65 24.88 -6.36 -7.15
CA SER A 65 24.84 -4.91 -7.38
C SER A 65 23.66 -4.49 -8.27
N LEU A 66 23.31 -5.30 -9.26
CA LEU A 66 22.11 -5.09 -10.08
C LEU A 66 20.81 -5.19 -9.25
N LEU A 67 20.69 -6.23 -8.42
CA LEU A 67 19.53 -6.40 -7.53
C LEU A 67 19.42 -5.25 -6.53
N ALA A 68 20.55 -4.82 -5.93
CA ALA A 68 20.57 -3.68 -5.04
C ALA A 68 20.12 -2.38 -5.75
N ALA A 69 20.55 -2.15 -6.99
CA ALA A 69 20.12 -1.01 -7.79
C ALA A 69 18.61 -1.06 -8.10
N LEU A 70 18.08 -2.23 -8.45
CA LEU A 70 16.64 -2.42 -8.69
C LEU A 70 15.81 -2.17 -7.43
N ILE A 71 16.27 -2.65 -6.28
CA ILE A 71 15.62 -2.37 -4.99
C ILE A 71 15.62 -0.88 -4.69
N LEU A 72 16.77 -0.21 -4.87
CA LEU A 72 16.89 1.22 -4.64
C LEU A 72 15.95 2.03 -5.55
N LEU A 73 15.88 1.71 -6.84
CA LEU A 73 14.95 2.34 -7.78
C LEU A 73 13.48 2.08 -7.41
N SER A 74 13.16 0.86 -6.96
CA SER A 74 11.80 0.50 -6.53
C SER A 74 11.38 1.30 -5.31
N VAL A 75 12.26 1.44 -4.31
CA VAL A 75 12.01 2.28 -3.12
C VAL A 75 11.83 3.74 -3.51
N LEU A 76 12.68 4.28 -4.41
CA LEU A 76 12.55 5.65 -4.90
C LEU A 76 11.18 5.90 -5.54
N GLN A 77 10.71 4.95 -6.36
CA GLN A 77 9.41 5.07 -7.01
C GLN A 77 8.25 5.03 -6.01
N LEU A 78 8.35 4.19 -4.97
CA LEU A 78 7.36 4.16 -3.89
C LEU A 78 7.30 5.49 -3.14
N VAL A 79 8.46 6.06 -2.79
CA VAL A 79 8.54 7.38 -2.13
C VAL A 79 7.88 8.46 -2.99
N LYS A 80 8.14 8.46 -4.31
CA LYS A 80 7.50 9.40 -5.24
C LYS A 80 5.97 9.30 -5.24
N VAL A 81 5.44 8.08 -5.23
CA VAL A 81 3.98 7.85 -5.19
C VAL A 81 3.38 8.32 -3.88
N ILE A 82 4.02 8.01 -2.74
CA ILE A 82 3.58 8.44 -1.40
C ILE A 82 3.55 9.97 -1.32
N MET A 83 4.61 10.64 -1.77
CA MET A 83 4.67 12.11 -1.80
C MET A 83 3.55 12.71 -2.66
N ARG A 84 3.30 12.14 -3.84
CA ARG A 84 2.19 12.60 -4.70
C ARG A 84 0.84 12.44 -4.03
N MET A 85 0.61 11.32 -3.34
CA MET A 85 -0.63 11.07 -2.59
C MET A 85 -0.79 12.07 -1.44
N TYR A 86 0.29 12.34 -0.69
CA TYR A 86 0.30 13.35 0.38
C TYR A 86 -0.10 14.74 -0.14
N TYR A 87 0.49 15.19 -1.26
CA TYR A 87 0.12 16.48 -1.85
C TYR A 87 -1.33 16.50 -2.36
N ALA A 88 -1.82 15.41 -2.97
CA ALA A 88 -3.21 15.33 -3.43
C ALA A 88 -4.21 15.46 -2.28
N VAL A 89 -3.94 14.82 -1.13
CA VAL A 89 -4.77 14.96 0.07
C VAL A 89 -4.67 16.38 0.64
N LYS A 90 -3.46 16.93 0.73
CA LYS A 90 -3.23 18.29 1.22
C LYS A 90 -3.96 19.35 0.39
N ASP A 91 -3.97 19.21 -0.94
CA ASP A 91 -4.65 20.15 -1.82
C ASP A 91 -6.17 19.96 -1.81
N GLY A 92 -6.66 18.72 -1.67
CA GLY A 92 -8.08 18.45 -1.45
C GLY A 92 -8.62 19.06 -0.14
N SER A 93 -7.81 19.07 0.92
CA SER A 93 -8.17 19.69 2.21
C SER A 93 -8.25 21.21 2.17
N LYS A 94 -7.68 21.89 1.17
CA LYS A 94 -7.77 23.37 1.05
C LYS A 94 -9.05 23.83 0.35
N TRP A 95 -9.74 22.92 -0.33
CA TRP A 95 -10.96 23.20 -1.09
C TRP A 95 -12.24 23.07 -0.26
N TRP A 96 -12.14 22.48 0.93
CA TRP A 96 -13.16 22.48 1.99
C TRP A 96 -12.81 23.55 3.02
#